data_AF-A0A3S3FUN1-F1
#
_entry.id   AF-A0A3S3FUN1-F1
#
_cell.length_a   1.000
_cell.length_b   1.000
_cell.length_c   1.000
_cell.angle_alpha   90.00
_cell.angle_beta   90.00
_cell.angle_gamma   90.00
#
_symmetry.space_group_name_H-M   'P 1'
#
loop_
_entity.id
_entity.type
_entity.pdbx_description
1 polymer ?
#
loop_
_entity_poly.entity_id
_entity_poly.type
_entity_poly.pdbx_seq_one_letter_code
_entity_poly.pdbx_strand_id
1 'polypeptide(L)'
;MAQGAEATILHADLDAFYASVEQLLDPSLRGKPIAVGGGVVLAASYEAKAFGVRGGMPGRKARELCPELIFVGGHFSEYQRLGDAAIKVLDDFTPLVERISIDEAFADVAGCTHLFGPPDEIAHAIRRRVKAELGLPISIGVARTKHLAKIASQVAKPDGLVVVEPGTELAFLHDLPVTLMWGVGPATRARLADIGVETIGQLARTHGGALKRLLGPAAGEKLAALAWNRDPRRLETHRRAHSAGAQSALGRKPALPRVFVPTLLHLADR
;
A
#
# COMPACT_ATOMS: atom_id res chain seq x y z
N MET A 1 -17.14 10.03 23.02
CA MET A 1 -17.71 10.29 21.69
C MET A 1 -17.54 9.03 20.88
N ALA A 2 -18.64 8.34 20.55
CA ALA A 2 -18.62 7.09 19.80
C ALA A 2 -17.96 7.33 18.44
N GLN A 3 -16.94 6.54 18.10
CA GLN A 3 -16.49 6.39 16.71
C GLN A 3 -17.71 5.93 15.89
N GLY A 4 -17.93 6.56 14.74
CA GLY A 4 -19.18 6.54 13.99
C GLY A 4 -19.73 5.14 13.75
N ALA A 5 -21.06 5.03 13.80
CA ALA A 5 -21.77 3.78 13.51
C ALA A 5 -21.56 3.31 12.06
N GLU A 6 -21.15 4.20 11.16
CA GLU A 6 -21.07 3.98 9.72
C GLU A 6 -19.63 3.83 9.20
N ALA A 7 -19.47 3.03 8.13
CA ALA A 7 -18.20 2.79 7.46
C ALA A 7 -17.88 3.92 6.48
N THR A 8 -17.27 5.01 6.96
CA THR A 8 -17.01 6.22 6.15
C THR A 8 -15.55 6.39 5.71
N ILE A 9 -14.65 5.51 6.15
CA ILE A 9 -13.22 5.60 5.83
C ILE A 9 -12.95 4.80 4.56
N LEU A 10 -12.49 5.49 3.53
CA LEU A 10 -11.99 4.92 2.29
C LEU A 10 -10.46 4.81 2.39
N HIS A 11 -9.90 3.69 1.92
CA HIS A 11 -8.51 3.60 1.53
C HIS A 11 -8.45 3.29 0.04
N ALA A 12 -7.86 4.19 -0.74
CA ALA A 12 -7.71 4.04 -2.18
C ALA A 12 -6.23 3.82 -2.51
N ASP A 13 -5.95 2.84 -3.38
CA ASP A 13 -4.61 2.37 -3.70
C ASP A 13 -4.52 2.00 -5.18
N LEU A 14 -3.66 2.68 -5.93
CA LEU A 14 -3.46 2.44 -7.36
C LEU A 14 -2.80 1.08 -7.58
N ASP A 15 -3.43 0.27 -8.43
CA ASP A 15 -3.04 -1.12 -8.57
C ASP A 15 -1.78 -1.30 -9.40
N ALA A 16 -0.80 -2.01 -8.82
CA ALA A 16 0.52 -2.22 -9.44
C ALA A 16 1.12 -0.93 -10.01
N PHE A 17 0.96 0.19 -9.30
CA PHE A 17 0.98 1.54 -9.85
C PHE A 17 2.03 1.80 -10.94
N TYR A 18 3.33 1.67 -10.63
CA TYR A 18 4.36 1.98 -11.62
C TYR A 18 4.28 1.07 -12.85
N ALA A 19 4.00 -0.23 -12.69
CA ALA A 19 3.82 -1.13 -13.83
C ALA A 19 2.58 -0.77 -14.66
N SER A 20 1.48 -0.39 -14.01
CA SER A 20 0.26 0.08 -14.69
C SER A 20 0.49 1.38 -15.46
N VAL A 21 1.33 2.30 -14.95
CA VAL A 21 1.73 3.50 -15.69
C VAL A 21 2.58 3.13 -16.91
N GLU A 22 3.55 2.22 -16.77
CA GLU A 22 4.35 1.79 -17.93
C GLU A 22 3.49 1.12 -19.02
N GLN A 23 2.50 0.31 -18.65
CA GLN A 23 1.53 -0.27 -19.59
C GLN A 23 0.53 0.75 -20.16
N LEU A 24 0.33 1.88 -19.48
CA LEU A 24 -0.44 3.01 -19.99
C LEU A 24 0.36 3.75 -21.05
N LEU A 25 1.63 4.05 -20.77
CA LEU A 25 2.54 4.79 -21.64
C LEU A 25 2.96 3.98 -22.88
N ASP A 26 3.18 2.68 -22.73
CA ASP A 26 3.47 1.75 -23.82
C ASP A 26 2.44 0.62 -23.85
N PRO A 27 1.39 0.74 -24.70
CA PRO A 27 0.37 -0.30 -24.85
C PRO A 27 0.90 -1.67 -25.26
N SER A 28 2.10 -1.77 -25.84
CA SER A 28 2.71 -3.04 -26.23
C SER A 28 3.12 -3.90 -25.03
N LEU A 29 3.16 -3.32 -23.82
CA LEU A 29 3.48 -4.00 -22.56
C LEU A 29 2.24 -4.63 -21.87
N ARG A 30 1.03 -4.33 -22.33
CA ARG A 30 -0.21 -4.85 -21.74
C ARG A 30 -0.29 -6.37 -21.93
N GLY A 31 -0.71 -7.08 -20.88
CA GLY A 31 -0.79 -8.55 -20.92
C GLY A 31 0.56 -9.25 -20.82
N LYS A 32 1.66 -8.52 -20.60
CA LYS A 32 3.01 -9.08 -20.50
C LYS A 32 3.54 -8.95 -19.07
N PRO A 33 4.34 -9.93 -18.59
CA PRO A 33 5.00 -9.82 -17.31
C PRO A 33 6.09 -8.74 -17.38
N ILE A 34 5.80 -7.58 -16.82
CA ILE A 34 6.76 -6.48 -16.68
C ILE A 34 7.12 -6.19 -15.22
N ALA A 35 8.33 -5.66 -15.02
CA ALA A 35 8.83 -5.14 -13.76
C ALA A 35 9.58 -3.82 -13.96
N VAL A 36 9.30 -2.84 -13.09
CA VAL A 36 10.02 -1.56 -13.06
C VAL A 36 11.27 -1.72 -12.19
N GLY A 37 12.44 -1.38 -12.73
CA GLY A 37 13.73 -1.51 -12.04
C GLY A 37 14.38 -2.90 -12.21
N GLY A 38 15.59 -2.92 -12.79
CA GLY A 38 16.33 -4.16 -13.10
C GLY A 38 17.23 -4.68 -11.98
N GLY A 39 17.68 -3.83 -11.06
CA GLY A 39 18.50 -4.25 -9.91
C GLY A 39 17.66 -4.82 -8.78
N VAL A 40 16.66 -4.05 -8.36
CA VAL A 40 15.59 -4.44 -7.43
C VAL A 40 14.27 -4.08 -8.10
N VAL A 41 13.30 -4.98 -8.02
CA VAL A 41 11.96 -4.77 -8.55
C VAL A 41 11.28 -3.69 -7.70
N LEU A 42 11.02 -2.52 -8.29
CA LEU A 42 10.28 -1.43 -7.66
C LEU A 42 8.78 -1.72 -7.68
N ALA A 43 8.28 -2.18 -8.81
CA ALA A 43 6.91 -2.65 -8.99
C ALA A 43 6.86 -3.76 -10.02
N ALA A 44 5.84 -4.61 -9.93
CA ALA A 44 5.59 -5.70 -10.87
C ALA A 44 4.14 -5.65 -11.32
N SER A 45 3.92 -5.90 -12.60
CA SER A 45 2.60 -6.12 -13.21
C SER A 45 1.89 -7.34 -12.59
N TYR A 46 0.58 -7.46 -12.75
CA TYR A 46 -0.14 -8.64 -12.24
C TYR A 46 0.29 -9.92 -12.95
N GLU A 47 0.59 -9.82 -14.24
CA GLU A 47 1.15 -10.87 -15.07
C GLU A 47 2.47 -11.37 -14.47
N ALA A 48 3.37 -10.48 -14.05
CA ALA A 48 4.61 -10.87 -13.37
C ALA A 48 4.36 -11.42 -11.95
N LYS A 49 3.40 -10.85 -11.21
CA LYS A 49 3.03 -11.33 -9.86
C LYS A 49 2.49 -12.77 -9.88
N ALA A 50 1.85 -13.19 -10.97
CA ALA A 50 1.38 -14.57 -11.14
C ALA A 50 2.53 -15.60 -11.09
N PHE A 51 3.74 -15.20 -11.52
CA PHE A 51 4.97 -16.00 -11.40
C PHE A 51 5.65 -15.86 -10.03
N GLY A 52 5.07 -15.09 -9.11
CA GLY A 52 5.65 -14.84 -7.79
C GLY A 52 6.65 -13.68 -7.74
N VAL A 53 6.78 -12.89 -8.81
CA VAL A 53 7.60 -11.66 -8.80
C VAL A 53 6.95 -10.63 -7.87
N ARG A 54 7.75 -10.00 -7.00
CA ARG A 54 7.26 -9.05 -5.98
C ARG A 54 8.17 -7.84 -5.88
N GLY A 55 7.61 -6.70 -5.48
CA GLY A 55 8.38 -5.51 -5.13
C GLY A 55 9.40 -5.81 -4.02
N GLY A 56 10.56 -5.17 -4.08
CA GLY A 56 11.68 -5.39 -3.15
C GLY A 56 12.53 -6.63 -3.44
N MET A 57 12.14 -7.47 -4.41
CA MET A 57 12.93 -8.64 -4.82
C MET A 57 14.14 -8.24 -5.67
N PRO A 58 15.31 -8.90 -5.54
CA PRO A 58 16.42 -8.74 -6.48
C PRO A 58 16.00 -9.10 -7.91
N GLY A 59 16.35 -8.28 -8.89
CA GLY A 59 15.97 -8.49 -10.30
C GLY A 59 16.44 -9.84 -10.86
N ARG A 60 17.61 -10.33 -10.42
CA ARG A 60 18.06 -11.70 -10.74
C ARG A 60 17.04 -12.75 -10.29
N LYS A 61 16.53 -12.64 -9.06
CA LYS A 61 15.57 -13.61 -8.53
C LYS A 61 14.23 -13.50 -9.25
N ALA A 62 13.81 -12.29 -9.63
CA ALA A 62 12.62 -12.08 -10.44
C ALA A 62 12.74 -12.75 -11.81
N ARG A 63 13.91 -12.65 -12.47
CA ARG A 63 14.21 -13.35 -13.74
C ARG A 63 14.22 -14.87 -13.62
N GLU A 64 14.70 -15.39 -12.50
CA GLU A 64 14.64 -16.85 -12.23
C GLU A 64 13.20 -17.35 -12.08
N LEU A 65 12.30 -16.53 -11.54
CA LEU A 65 10.87 -16.86 -11.40
C LEU A 65 10.10 -16.70 -12.72
N CYS A 66 10.47 -15.72 -13.54
CA CYS A 66 9.84 -15.40 -14.82
C CYS A 66 10.93 -15.08 -15.86
N PRO A 67 11.40 -16.08 -16.63
CA PRO A 67 12.45 -15.89 -17.64
C PRO A 67 12.12 -14.82 -18.69
N GLU A 68 10.84 -14.74 -19.08
CA GLU A 68 10.27 -13.80 -20.05
C GLU A 68 10.01 -12.38 -19.49
N LEU A 69 10.32 -12.13 -18.21
CA LEU A 69 10.08 -10.85 -17.55
C LEU A 69 10.69 -9.67 -18.31
N ILE A 70 9.93 -8.62 -18.57
CA ILE A 70 10.43 -7.41 -19.23
C ILE A 70 10.77 -6.39 -18.16
N PHE A 71 12.05 -5.99 -18.08
CA PHE A 71 12.46 -4.88 -17.22
C PHE A 71 12.30 -3.55 -17.95
N VAL A 72 11.69 -2.58 -17.27
CA VAL A 72 11.54 -1.20 -17.77
C VAL A 72 12.22 -0.22 -16.81
N GLY A 73 12.76 0.87 -17.38
CA GLY A 73 13.56 1.87 -16.63
C GLY A 73 12.72 2.77 -15.71
N GLY A 74 11.46 2.97 -16.08
CA GLY A 74 10.47 3.72 -15.33
C GLY A 74 10.44 5.23 -15.63
N HIS A 75 9.23 5.81 -15.60
CA HIS A 75 8.98 7.23 -15.83
C HIS A 75 8.54 7.94 -14.54
N PHE A 76 9.50 8.24 -13.65
CA PHE A 76 9.21 8.77 -12.31
C PHE A 76 8.43 10.10 -12.28
N SER A 77 8.65 10.99 -13.26
CA SER A 77 7.85 12.22 -13.39
C SER A 77 6.38 11.92 -13.69
N GLU A 78 6.11 10.92 -14.53
CA GLU A 78 4.75 10.47 -14.84
C GLU A 78 4.11 9.77 -13.64
N TYR A 79 4.88 9.02 -12.85
CA TYR A 79 4.38 8.44 -11.60
C TYR A 79 3.94 9.53 -10.63
N GLN A 80 4.72 10.60 -10.48
CA GLN A 80 4.34 11.71 -9.61
C GLN A 80 3.09 12.41 -10.14
N ARG A 81 3.07 12.77 -11.42
CA ARG A 81 1.94 13.46 -12.06
C ARG A 81 0.63 12.67 -11.95
N LEU A 82 0.66 11.36 -12.25
CA LEU A 82 -0.53 10.51 -12.21
C LEU A 82 -0.97 10.18 -10.78
N GLY A 83 -0.02 10.01 -9.85
CA GLY A 83 -0.34 9.86 -8.43
C GLY A 83 -1.03 11.11 -7.89
N ASP A 84 -0.50 12.30 -8.19
CA ASP A 84 -1.10 13.58 -7.80
C ASP A 84 -2.50 13.76 -8.40
N ALA A 85 -2.68 13.40 -9.67
CA ALA A 85 -3.97 13.44 -10.31
C ALA A 85 -4.98 12.47 -9.68
N ALA A 86 -4.56 11.27 -9.27
CA ALA A 86 -5.43 10.32 -8.58
C ALA A 86 -5.87 10.84 -7.21
N ILE A 87 -4.94 11.43 -6.43
CA ILE A 87 -5.28 12.08 -5.15
C ILE A 87 -6.26 13.24 -5.38
N LYS A 88 -6.05 14.04 -6.43
CA LYS A 88 -6.96 15.12 -6.78
C LYS A 88 -8.40 14.63 -7.04
N VAL A 89 -8.58 13.45 -7.63
CA VAL A 89 -9.93 12.88 -7.79
C VAL A 89 -10.60 12.66 -6.44
N LEU A 90 -9.86 12.23 -5.40
CA LEU A 90 -10.40 12.08 -4.05
C LEU A 90 -10.74 13.45 -3.43
N ASP A 91 -9.89 14.46 -3.62
CA ASP A 91 -10.08 15.82 -3.10
C ASP A 91 -11.37 16.47 -3.63
N ASP A 92 -11.82 16.08 -4.82
CA ASP A 92 -13.08 16.57 -5.39
C ASP A 92 -14.33 16.02 -4.65
N PHE A 93 -14.21 14.93 -3.86
CA PHE A 93 -15.31 14.36 -3.08
C PHE A 93 -15.29 14.79 -1.62
N THR A 94 -14.10 14.94 -1.02
CA THR A 94 -13.96 15.32 0.39
C THR A 94 -12.68 16.12 0.63
N PRO A 95 -12.70 17.14 1.51
CA PRO A 95 -11.46 17.81 1.94
C PRO A 95 -10.65 16.96 2.95
N LEU A 96 -11.20 15.85 3.45
CA LEU A 96 -10.55 15.00 4.45
C LEU A 96 -9.76 13.88 3.77
N VAL A 97 -8.69 14.24 3.07
CA VAL A 97 -7.77 13.30 2.41
C VAL A 97 -6.42 13.28 3.11
N GLU A 98 -5.96 12.09 3.50
CA GLU A 98 -4.60 11.85 4.02
C GLU A 98 -3.83 11.01 3.01
N ARG A 99 -2.90 11.65 2.31
CA ARG A 99 -1.95 10.97 1.43
C ARG A 99 -0.91 10.19 2.25
N ILE A 100 -0.74 8.90 1.96
CA ILE A 100 0.26 8.04 2.61
C ILE A 100 1.49 7.85 1.74
N SER A 101 1.31 7.71 0.42
CA SER A 101 2.38 7.61 -0.56
C SER A 101 1.98 8.27 -1.88
N ILE A 102 2.78 8.05 -2.92
CA ILE A 102 2.45 8.48 -4.28
C ILE A 102 1.15 7.86 -4.82
N ASP A 103 0.83 6.64 -4.41
CA ASP A 103 -0.22 5.77 -4.95
C ASP A 103 -1.33 5.39 -3.97
N GLU A 104 -1.21 5.73 -2.68
CA GLU A 104 -2.24 5.45 -1.67
C GLU A 104 -2.62 6.68 -0.82
N ALA A 105 -3.91 6.76 -0.52
CA ALA A 105 -4.48 7.73 0.41
C ALA A 105 -5.70 7.18 1.17
N PHE A 106 -5.94 7.77 2.33
CA PHE A 106 -7.21 7.65 3.04
C PHE A 106 -8.10 8.85 2.72
N ALA A 107 -9.40 8.62 2.70
CA ALA A 107 -10.41 9.67 2.66
C ALA A 107 -11.52 9.38 3.69
N ASP A 108 -12.02 10.41 4.37
CA ASP A 108 -13.23 10.33 5.18
C ASP A 108 -14.37 11.03 4.45
N VAL A 109 -15.41 10.27 4.12
CA VAL A 109 -16.55 10.76 3.33
C VAL A 109 -17.79 11.01 4.17
N ALA A 110 -17.70 10.92 5.50
CA ALA A 110 -18.83 11.07 6.41
C ALA A 110 -19.63 12.36 6.17
N GLY A 111 -18.94 13.48 5.93
CA GLY A 111 -19.56 14.79 5.70
C GLY A 111 -20.07 15.02 4.28
N CYS A 112 -19.90 14.06 3.38
CA CYS A 112 -20.08 14.24 1.94
C CYS A 112 -21.21 13.36 1.37
N THR A 113 -21.84 12.54 2.22
CA THR A 113 -22.83 11.54 1.79
C THR A 113 -24.11 12.14 1.21
N HIS A 114 -24.53 13.32 1.69
CA HIS A 114 -25.68 14.03 1.13
C HIS A 114 -25.45 14.57 -0.30
N LEU A 115 -24.19 14.83 -0.67
CA LEU A 115 -23.85 15.38 -1.98
C LEU A 115 -23.58 14.28 -3.01
N PHE A 116 -22.94 13.20 -2.58
CA PHE A 116 -22.37 12.20 -3.48
C PHE A 116 -22.90 10.78 -3.25
N GLY A 117 -23.87 10.60 -2.33
CA GLY A 117 -24.43 9.29 -1.99
C GLY A 117 -23.68 8.57 -0.87
N PRO A 118 -24.09 7.34 -0.52
CA PRO A 118 -23.42 6.55 0.52
C PRO A 118 -21.95 6.24 0.18
N PRO A 119 -21.12 5.84 1.17
CA PRO A 119 -19.68 5.63 0.99
C PRO A 119 -19.30 4.64 -0.14
N ASP A 120 -20.11 3.62 -0.39
CA ASP A 120 -19.92 2.65 -1.47
C ASP A 120 -20.16 3.28 -2.85
N GLU A 121 -21.17 4.13 -3.01
CA GLU A 121 -21.41 4.89 -4.24
C GLU A 121 -20.27 5.88 -4.53
N ILE A 122 -19.79 6.57 -3.49
CA ILE A 122 -18.62 7.46 -3.59
C ILE A 122 -17.38 6.68 -4.03
N ALA A 123 -17.12 5.53 -3.42
CA ALA A 123 -16.00 4.67 -3.79
C ALA A 123 -16.10 4.21 -5.26
N HIS A 124 -17.28 3.77 -5.71
CA HIS A 124 -17.49 3.42 -7.12
C HIS A 124 -17.28 4.63 -8.05
N ALA A 125 -17.72 5.82 -7.66
CA ALA A 125 -17.55 7.03 -8.45
C ALA A 125 -16.06 7.40 -8.60
N ILE A 126 -15.28 7.34 -7.50
CA ILE A 126 -13.83 7.56 -7.53
C ILE A 126 -13.16 6.56 -8.48
N ARG A 127 -13.46 5.26 -8.36
CA ARG A 127 -12.90 4.23 -9.23
C ARG A 127 -13.19 4.51 -10.71
N ARG A 128 -14.44 4.82 -11.06
CA ARG A 128 -14.84 5.17 -12.43
C ARG A 128 -14.09 6.39 -12.95
N ARG A 129 -13.98 7.45 -12.13
CA ARG A 129 -13.28 8.70 -12.51
C ARG A 129 -11.80 8.47 -12.72
N VAL A 130 -11.10 7.80 -11.81
CA VAL A 130 -9.67 7.47 -11.97
C VAL A 130 -9.46 6.65 -13.25
N LYS A 131 -10.33 5.68 -13.53
CA LYS A 131 -10.23 4.89 -14.75
C LYS A 131 -10.48 5.71 -16.02
N ALA A 132 -11.50 6.56 -16.03
CA ALA A 132 -11.88 7.37 -17.19
C ALA A 132 -10.90 8.52 -17.46
N GLU A 133 -10.45 9.21 -16.42
CA GLU A 133 -9.60 10.40 -16.51
C GLU A 133 -8.12 10.03 -16.66
N LEU A 134 -7.67 8.95 -16.00
CA LEU A 134 -6.23 8.61 -15.90
C LEU A 134 -5.87 7.28 -16.58
N GLY A 135 -6.86 6.46 -16.94
CA GLY A 135 -6.64 5.13 -17.54
C GLY A 135 -6.16 4.06 -16.55
N LEU A 136 -5.95 4.41 -15.29
CA LEU A 136 -5.35 3.56 -14.26
C LEU A 136 -6.38 2.75 -13.46
N PRO A 137 -6.05 1.51 -13.06
CA PRO A 137 -6.85 0.75 -12.09
C PRO A 137 -6.60 1.24 -10.66
N ILE A 138 -7.65 1.26 -9.86
CA ILE A 138 -7.57 1.61 -8.44
C ILE A 138 -8.49 0.70 -7.62
N SER A 139 -7.93 0.14 -6.54
CA SER A 139 -8.69 -0.66 -5.59
C SER A 139 -9.03 0.15 -4.35
N ILE A 140 -10.27 0.05 -3.88
CA ILE A 140 -10.76 0.81 -2.73
C ILE A 140 -11.32 -0.13 -1.66
N GLY A 141 -10.99 0.14 -0.41
CA GLY A 141 -11.60 -0.49 0.75
C GLY A 141 -12.37 0.52 1.56
N VAL A 142 -13.59 0.18 1.98
CA VAL A 142 -14.46 1.02 2.81
C VAL A 142 -14.67 0.35 4.16
N ALA A 143 -14.39 1.05 5.26
CA ALA A 143 -14.56 0.52 6.61
C ALA A 143 -14.73 1.63 7.67
N ARG A 144 -14.96 1.25 8.94
CA ARG A 144 -15.01 2.18 10.08
C ARG A 144 -13.64 2.67 10.57
N THR A 145 -12.56 1.99 10.22
CA THR A 145 -11.20 2.32 10.67
C THR A 145 -10.21 2.37 9.52
N LYS A 146 -9.14 3.16 9.66
CA LYS A 146 -8.06 3.23 8.67
C LYS A 146 -7.41 1.87 8.46
N HIS A 147 -7.12 1.13 9.53
CA HIS A 147 -6.54 -0.20 9.41
C HIS A 147 -7.40 -1.14 8.57
N LEU A 148 -8.69 -1.22 8.87
CA LEU A 148 -9.60 -2.13 8.19
C LEU A 148 -9.87 -1.70 6.75
N ALA A 149 -10.00 -0.40 6.48
CA ALA A 149 -10.15 0.12 5.12
C ALA A 149 -8.92 -0.25 4.25
N LYS A 150 -7.71 -0.13 4.81
CA LYS A 150 -6.48 -0.55 4.13
C LYS A 150 -6.43 -2.06 3.86
N ILE A 151 -6.86 -2.89 4.81
CA ILE A 151 -6.95 -4.34 4.59
C ILE A 151 -7.99 -4.64 3.50
N ALA A 152 -9.16 -4.03 3.57
CA ALA A 152 -10.23 -4.20 2.60
C ALA A 152 -9.77 -3.85 1.18
N SER A 153 -9.02 -2.75 0.99
CA SER A 153 -8.50 -2.40 -0.33
C SER A 153 -7.45 -3.39 -0.84
N GLN A 154 -6.67 -4.03 0.05
CA GLN A 154 -5.72 -5.08 -0.33
C GLN A 154 -6.44 -6.35 -0.76
N VAL A 155 -7.52 -6.73 -0.06
CA VAL A 155 -8.38 -7.86 -0.43
C VAL A 155 -9.12 -7.58 -1.75
N ALA A 156 -9.47 -6.31 -2.00
CA ALA A 156 -10.16 -5.89 -3.22
C ALA A 156 -9.31 -6.01 -4.50
N LYS A 157 -7.97 -6.09 -4.39
CA LYS A 157 -7.09 -6.09 -5.58
C LYS A 157 -7.27 -7.38 -6.42
N PRO A 158 -7.20 -7.29 -7.76
CA PRO A 158 -7.04 -6.09 -8.60
C PRO A 158 -8.37 -5.41 -8.96
N ASP A 159 -8.29 -4.11 -9.21
CA ASP A 159 -9.35 -3.23 -9.73
C ASP A 159 -10.71 -3.52 -9.10
N GLY A 160 -10.74 -3.56 -7.77
CA GLY A 160 -11.91 -3.97 -7.00
C GLY A 160 -12.33 -2.97 -5.93
N LEU A 161 -13.45 -3.29 -5.29
CA LEU A 161 -13.99 -2.56 -4.16
C LEU A 161 -14.48 -3.57 -3.13
N VAL A 162 -14.08 -3.38 -1.87
CA VAL A 162 -14.63 -4.12 -0.72
C VAL A 162 -15.19 -3.12 0.27
N VAL A 163 -16.45 -3.30 0.63
CA VAL A 163 -17.13 -2.56 1.70
C VAL A 163 -17.29 -3.51 2.89
N VAL A 164 -16.73 -3.13 4.04
CA VAL A 164 -16.87 -3.90 5.27
C VAL A 164 -17.99 -3.31 6.10
N GLU A 165 -19.10 -4.03 6.13
CA GLU A 165 -20.31 -3.59 6.81
C GLU A 165 -20.10 -3.41 8.32
N PRO A 166 -20.66 -2.34 8.93
CA PRO A 166 -20.64 -2.17 10.36
C PRO A 166 -21.23 -3.38 11.11
N GLY A 167 -20.47 -3.93 12.05
CA GLY A 167 -20.88 -5.10 12.84
C GLY A 167 -20.39 -6.44 12.28
N THR A 168 -19.87 -6.49 11.05
CA THR A 168 -19.29 -7.71 10.47
C THR A 168 -17.75 -7.71 10.46
N GLU A 169 -17.11 -6.71 11.08
CA GLU A 169 -15.69 -6.46 10.86
C GLU A 169 -14.79 -7.58 11.35
N LEU A 170 -15.07 -8.15 12.52
CA LEU A 170 -14.23 -9.20 13.07
C LEU A 170 -14.37 -10.50 12.26
N ALA A 171 -15.57 -10.79 11.75
CA ALA A 171 -15.81 -11.93 10.87
C ALA A 171 -15.03 -11.79 9.56
N PHE A 172 -15.06 -10.59 8.95
CA PHE A 172 -14.23 -10.30 7.79
C PHE A 172 -12.73 -10.37 8.10
N LEU A 173 -12.30 -9.80 9.24
CA LEU A 173 -10.90 -9.59 9.56
C LEU A 173 -10.19 -10.88 10.02
N HIS A 174 -10.83 -11.73 10.82
CA HIS A 174 -10.15 -12.78 11.58
C HIS A 174 -9.67 -13.96 10.73
N ASP A 175 -10.34 -14.24 9.62
CA ASP A 175 -9.95 -15.33 8.71
C ASP A 175 -8.83 -14.93 7.74
N LEU A 176 -8.51 -13.63 7.69
CA LEU A 176 -7.47 -13.12 6.82
C LEU A 176 -6.06 -13.48 7.33
N PRO A 177 -5.08 -13.66 6.42
CA PRO A 177 -3.71 -13.92 6.81
C PRO A 177 -3.11 -12.69 7.50
N VAL A 178 -2.29 -12.94 8.52
CA VAL A 178 -1.67 -11.89 9.35
C VAL A 178 -0.78 -10.93 8.56
N THR A 179 -0.34 -11.35 7.37
CA THR A 179 0.45 -10.54 6.42
C THR A 179 -0.29 -9.34 5.85
N LEU A 180 -1.63 -9.31 5.90
CA LEU A 180 -2.40 -8.15 5.47
C LEU A 180 -2.41 -7.04 6.52
N MET A 181 -1.99 -7.34 7.76
CA MET A 181 -1.99 -6.33 8.81
C MET A 181 -0.98 -5.23 8.53
N TRP A 182 -1.45 -3.98 8.55
CA TRP A 182 -0.60 -2.80 8.49
C TRP A 182 0.40 -2.74 9.65
N GLY A 183 1.66 -3.07 9.35
CA GLY A 183 2.76 -3.16 10.32
C GLY A 183 3.39 -4.56 10.41
N VAL A 184 2.82 -5.56 9.73
CA VAL A 184 3.39 -6.91 9.64
C VAL A 184 4.20 -7.05 8.35
N GLY A 185 5.48 -6.70 8.43
CA GLY A 185 6.45 -6.99 7.37
C GLY A 185 7.01 -8.43 7.41
N PRO A 186 7.89 -8.81 6.48
CA PRO A 186 8.44 -10.18 6.40
C PRO A 186 9.08 -10.68 7.71
N ALA A 187 9.80 -9.82 8.41
CA ALA A 187 10.44 -10.16 9.69
C ALA A 187 9.41 -10.41 10.81
N THR A 188 8.40 -9.54 10.93
CA THR A 188 7.30 -9.70 11.89
C THR A 188 6.50 -10.97 11.60
N ARG A 189 6.20 -11.22 10.32
CA ARG A 189 5.53 -12.44 9.87
C ARG A 189 6.30 -13.69 10.28
N ALA A 190 7.61 -13.73 10.04
CA ALA A 190 8.45 -14.88 10.41
C ALA A 190 8.37 -15.16 11.92
N ARG A 191 8.51 -14.13 12.76
CA ARG A 191 8.40 -14.27 14.22
C ARG A 191 7.03 -14.77 14.67
N LEU A 192 5.95 -14.31 14.04
CA LEU A 192 4.59 -14.77 14.33
C LEU A 192 4.38 -16.23 13.91
N ALA A 193 4.96 -16.63 12.78
CA ALA A 193 4.92 -18.02 12.32
C ALA A 193 5.65 -18.97 13.29
N ASP A 194 6.74 -18.53 13.93
CA ASP A 194 7.47 -19.32 14.95
C ASP A 194 6.59 -19.72 16.15
N ILE A 195 5.49 -19.00 16.39
CA ILE A 195 4.51 -19.31 17.45
C ILE A 195 3.17 -19.82 16.88
N GLY A 196 3.13 -20.21 15.61
CA GLY A 196 1.94 -20.76 14.95
C GLY A 196 0.84 -19.75 14.62
N VAL A 197 1.17 -18.44 14.56
CA VAL A 197 0.22 -17.38 14.22
C VAL A 197 0.32 -17.05 12.74
N GLU A 198 -0.68 -17.50 11.98
CA GLU A 198 -0.79 -17.30 10.53
C GLU A 198 -1.94 -16.37 10.12
N THR A 199 -3.00 -16.32 10.94
CA THR A 199 -4.20 -15.51 10.71
C THR A 199 -4.33 -14.37 11.72
N ILE A 200 -5.10 -13.35 11.37
CA ILE A 200 -5.38 -12.21 12.26
C ILE A 200 -6.18 -12.67 13.48
N GLY A 201 -7.10 -13.61 13.33
CA GLY A 201 -7.85 -14.19 14.44
C GLY A 201 -6.97 -14.96 15.44
N GLN A 202 -5.96 -15.70 14.96
CA GLN A 202 -4.96 -16.33 15.83
C GLN A 202 -4.14 -15.29 16.59
N LEU A 203 -3.72 -14.20 15.93
CA LEU A 203 -3.04 -13.09 16.58
C LEU A 203 -3.91 -12.46 17.67
N ALA A 204 -5.20 -12.21 17.38
CA ALA A 204 -6.16 -11.61 18.31
C ALA A 204 -6.33 -12.44 19.60
N ARG A 205 -6.26 -13.78 19.49
CA ARG A 205 -6.35 -14.73 20.61
C ARG A 205 -5.02 -14.95 21.35
N THR A 206 -3.91 -14.44 20.82
CA THR A 206 -2.60 -14.60 21.46
C THR A 206 -2.48 -13.67 22.67
N HIS A 207 -2.00 -14.19 23.80
CA HIS A 207 -1.87 -13.40 25.03
C HIS A 207 -0.97 -12.17 24.83
N GLY A 208 -1.44 -10.99 25.22
CA GLY A 208 -0.73 -9.72 24.98
C GLY A 208 0.70 -9.68 25.53
N GLY A 209 0.94 -10.29 26.69
CA GLY A 209 2.29 -10.42 27.25
C GLY A 209 3.26 -11.26 26.39
N ALA A 210 2.75 -12.25 25.65
CA ALA A 210 3.56 -13.03 24.73
C ALA A 210 3.92 -12.20 23.48
N LEU A 211 2.95 -11.46 22.92
CA LEU A 211 3.17 -10.57 21.78
C LEU A 211 4.18 -9.46 22.10
N LYS A 212 4.09 -8.86 23.30
CA LYS A 212 5.05 -7.84 23.75
C LYS A 212 6.47 -8.39 23.90
N ARG A 213 6.65 -9.63 24.37
CA ARG A 213 7.97 -10.27 24.45
C ARG A 213 8.54 -10.59 23.06
N LEU A 214 7.71 -11.05 22.13
CA LEU A 214 8.13 -11.45 20.79
C LEU A 214 8.46 -10.26 19.87
N LEU A 215 7.62 -9.21 19.91
CA LEU A 215 7.66 -8.09 18.96
C LEU A 215 8.16 -6.79 19.59
N GLY A 216 8.32 -6.76 20.90
CA GLY A 216 8.56 -5.55 21.68
C GLY A 216 7.25 -4.88 22.13
N PRO A 217 7.30 -4.03 23.17
CA PRO A 217 6.09 -3.49 23.80
C PRO A 217 5.17 -2.72 22.84
N ALA A 218 5.73 -1.80 22.05
CA ALA A 218 4.96 -0.93 21.16
C ALA A 218 4.31 -1.69 20.01
N ALA A 219 5.07 -2.54 19.31
CA ALA A 219 4.55 -3.32 18.18
C ALA A 219 3.55 -4.39 18.65
N GLY A 220 3.85 -5.08 19.75
CA GLY A 220 2.96 -6.08 20.33
C GLY A 220 1.61 -5.49 20.76
N GLU A 221 1.63 -4.32 21.42
CA GLU A 221 0.40 -3.63 21.80
C GLU A 221 -0.41 -3.15 20.60
N LYS A 222 0.26 -2.50 19.64
CA LYS A 222 -0.39 -2.02 18.41
C LYS A 222 -1.05 -3.16 17.64
N LEU A 223 -0.31 -4.23 17.36
CA LEU A 223 -0.83 -5.35 16.56
C LEU A 223 -1.94 -6.11 17.30
N ALA A 224 -1.86 -6.24 18.63
CA ALA A 224 -2.95 -6.81 19.42
C ALA A 224 -4.23 -5.96 19.31
N ALA A 225 -4.13 -4.62 19.40
CA ALA A 225 -5.28 -3.74 19.23
C ALA A 225 -5.87 -3.82 17.80
N LEU A 226 -5.01 -3.76 16.78
CA LEU A 226 -5.42 -3.83 15.39
C LEU A 226 -6.09 -5.15 15.01
N ALA A 227 -5.66 -6.28 15.60
CA ALA A 227 -6.29 -7.59 15.38
C ALA A 227 -7.74 -7.66 15.91
N TRP A 228 -8.11 -6.77 16.82
CA TRP A 228 -9.47 -6.57 17.31
C TRP A 228 -10.18 -5.38 16.61
N ASN A 229 -9.67 -4.92 15.46
CA ASN A 229 -10.13 -3.73 14.75
C ASN A 229 -10.17 -2.46 15.64
N ARG A 230 -9.30 -2.39 16.66
CA ARG A 230 -9.19 -1.21 17.54
C ARG A 230 -8.11 -0.31 17.01
N ASP A 231 -8.52 0.65 16.19
CA ASP A 231 -7.63 1.65 15.60
C ASP A 231 -8.14 3.06 15.90
N PRO A 232 -7.56 3.76 16.89
CA PRO A 232 -8.01 5.10 17.27
C PRO A 232 -7.49 6.20 16.33
N ARG A 233 -6.67 5.86 15.33
CA ARG A 233 -6.05 6.84 14.43
C ARG A 233 -7.12 7.53 13.59
N ARG A 234 -7.11 8.86 13.63
CA ARG A 234 -7.90 9.71 12.73
C ARG A 234 -7.13 9.99 11.45
N LEU A 235 -7.81 10.57 10.47
CA LEU A 235 -7.14 11.12 9.30
C LEU A 235 -6.34 12.37 9.69
N GLU A 236 -5.15 12.48 9.13
CA GLU A 236 -4.23 13.62 9.28
C GLU A 236 -4.03 14.27 7.91
N THR A 237 -4.76 15.35 7.63
CA THR A 237 -4.72 16.04 6.33
C THR A 237 -3.49 16.93 6.15
N HIS A 238 -2.77 17.23 7.24
CA HIS A 238 -1.55 18.03 7.22
C HIS A 238 -0.38 17.24 7.79
N ARG A 239 0.63 16.97 6.95
CA ARG A 239 1.93 16.47 7.39
C ARG A 239 3.04 17.34 6.84
N ARG A 240 4.01 17.62 7.71
CA ARG A 240 5.27 18.27 7.35
C ARG A 240 6.34 17.19 7.23
N ALA A 241 7.15 17.24 6.17
CA ALA A 241 8.33 16.41 6.11
C ALA A 241 9.27 16.76 7.27
N HIS A 242 9.64 15.76 8.07
CA HIS A 242 10.53 15.92 9.21
C HIS A 242 12.00 15.66 8.88
N SER A 243 12.27 14.98 7.76
CA SER A 243 13.62 14.71 7.27
C SER A 243 13.64 14.69 5.74
N ALA A 244 14.82 14.97 5.18
CA ALA A 244 15.15 14.79 3.78
C ALA A 244 16.51 14.09 3.71
N GLY A 245 16.70 13.23 2.72
CA GLY A 245 17.96 12.50 2.57
C GLY A 245 18.13 11.95 1.16
N ALA A 246 19.38 11.92 0.71
CA ALA A 246 19.79 11.33 -0.55
C ALA A 246 20.77 10.18 -0.26
N GLN A 247 20.59 9.05 -0.95
CA GLN A 247 21.42 7.86 -0.76
C GLN A 247 21.74 7.19 -2.09
N SER A 248 22.89 6.51 -2.16
CA SER A 248 23.30 5.73 -3.34
C SER A 248 23.99 4.44 -2.90
N ALA A 249 23.53 3.32 -3.45
CA ALA A 249 24.16 2.02 -3.22
C ALA A 249 25.31 1.84 -4.23
N LEU A 250 26.56 1.83 -3.73
CA LEU A 250 27.77 1.70 -4.56
C LEU A 250 28.06 0.28 -5.07
N GLY A 251 27.24 -0.71 -4.67
CA GLY A 251 27.45 -2.12 -5.01
C GLY A 251 28.71 -2.70 -4.34
N ARG A 252 29.33 -3.70 -4.98
CA ARG A 252 30.54 -4.39 -4.48
C ARG A 252 31.84 -3.63 -4.79
N LYS A 253 31.82 -2.30 -4.80
CA LYS A 253 33.01 -1.47 -5.03
C LYS A 253 33.82 -1.34 -3.72
N PRO A 254 35.16 -1.25 -3.79
CA PRO A 254 35.96 -1.04 -2.59
C PRO A 254 35.70 0.36 -2.01
N ALA A 255 35.75 0.47 -0.68
CA ALA A 255 35.55 1.71 0.07
C ALA A 255 36.78 2.64 -0.02
N LEU A 256 37.13 3.05 -1.24
CA LEU A 256 38.24 3.97 -1.52
C LEU A 256 37.73 5.39 -1.72
N PRO A 257 38.45 6.44 -1.28
CA PRO A 257 38.03 7.84 -1.45
C PRO A 257 37.65 8.19 -2.89
N ARG A 258 38.43 7.73 -3.88
CA ARG A 258 38.15 7.90 -5.31
C ARG A 258 36.81 7.31 -5.80
N VAL A 259 36.20 6.42 -5.02
CA VAL A 259 34.91 5.79 -5.34
C VAL A 259 33.75 6.51 -4.65
N PHE A 260 33.85 6.78 -3.34
CA PHE A 260 32.72 7.33 -2.58
C PHE A 260 32.67 8.86 -2.59
N VAL A 261 33.81 9.59 -2.66
CA VAL A 261 33.81 11.06 -2.62
C VAL A 261 33.00 11.68 -3.77
N PRO A 262 33.15 11.26 -5.04
CA PRO A 262 32.31 11.79 -6.12
C PRO A 262 30.81 11.53 -5.90
N THR A 263 30.47 10.39 -5.31
CA THR A 263 29.07 10.05 -5.02
C THR A 263 28.53 10.93 -3.90
N LEU A 264 29.31 11.18 -2.84
CA LEU A 264 28.90 12.06 -1.75
C LEU A 264 28.70 13.51 -2.23
N LEU A 265 29.58 14.00 -3.10
CA LEU A 265 29.42 15.33 -3.72
C LEU A 265 28.13 15.40 -4.54
N HIS A 266 27.89 14.40 -5.40
CA HIS A 266 26.65 14.32 -6.16
C HIS A 266 25.39 14.28 -5.27
N LEU A 267 25.43 13.52 -4.17
CA LEU A 267 24.31 13.43 -3.23
C LEU A 267 24.09 14.74 -2.44
N ALA A 268 25.14 15.51 -2.19
CA ALA A 268 25.03 16.81 -1.52
C ALA A 268 24.35 17.88 -2.39
N ASP A 269 24.42 17.75 -3.71
CA ASP A 269 23.79 18.65 -4.68
C ASP A 269 22.31 18.31 -4.95
N ARG A 270 21.78 17.20 -4.41
CA ARG A 270 20.42 16.68 -4.71
C ARG A 270 19.36 17.08 -3.68
#